data_AF-A0A1V6XBX2-F1
#
_entry.id   AF-A0A1V6XBX2-F1
#
_cell.length_a   1.000
_cell.length_b   1.000
_cell.length_c   1.000
_cell.angle_alpha   90.00
_cell.angle_beta   90.00
_cell.angle_gamma   90.00
#
_symmetry.space_group_name_H-M   'P 1'
#
loop_
_entity.id
_entity.type
_entity.pdbx_description
1 polymer ?
#
loop_
_entity_poly.entity_id
_entity_poly.type
_entity_poly.pdbx_seq_one_letter_code
_entity_poly.pdbx_strand_id
1 'polypeptide(L)'
;MVEERVANSLRRPDLSRITVIFYHLGLAKDGQVEQLSAVSSHGERFSSVIRTTVRANTSPTLGAIPPEVYNVLAEDPKEVMMSFCRFIRRTHLMKREGDMEMRNIILMAHAGYCKDHVHLLRTMMGCGITPPDFRLADSLLLFMMYKGSDENADVASLVAKHAARL
;
A
#
# COMPACT_ATOMS: atom_id res chain seq x y z
N MET A 1 14.45 0.23 27.73
CA MET A 1 13.98 0.80 26.44
C MET A 1 13.21 -0.19 25.56
N VAL A 2 13.50 -1.50 25.55
CA VAL A 2 12.70 -2.48 24.77
C VAL A 2 11.35 -2.78 25.44
N GLU A 3 11.33 -2.93 26.76
CA GLU A 3 10.12 -3.25 27.54
C GLU A 3 9.04 -2.16 27.44
N GLU A 4 9.43 -0.89 27.40
CA GLU A 4 8.52 0.24 27.26
C GLU A 4 7.89 0.32 25.85
N ARG A 5 8.62 -0.13 24.82
CA ARG A 5 8.10 -0.28 23.45
C ARG A 5 7.08 -1.42 23.35
N VAL A 6 7.28 -2.50 24.10
CA VAL A 6 6.33 -3.63 24.18
C VAL A 6 5.08 -3.24 24.97
N ALA A 7 5.23 -2.53 26.10
CA ALA A 7 4.10 -2.03 26.89
C ALA A 7 3.21 -1.05 26.10
N ASN A 8 3.80 -0.17 25.29
CA ASN A 8 3.05 0.72 24.40
C ASN A 8 2.43 0.01 23.18
N SER A 9 2.88 -1.19 22.82
CA SER A 9 2.26 -1.98 21.74
C SER A 9 0.97 -2.68 22.18
N LEU A 10 0.71 -2.77 23.49
CA LEU A 10 -0.44 -3.47 24.08
C LEU A 10 -1.64 -2.54 24.38
N ARG A 11 -1.48 -1.22 24.27
CA ARG A 11 -2.62 -0.30 24.32
C ARG A 11 -3.46 -0.51 23.07
N ARG A 12 -4.70 -0.99 23.27
CA ARG A 12 -5.69 -1.06 22.19
C ARG A 12 -5.77 0.32 21.53
N PRO A 13 -5.60 0.41 20.20
CA PRO A 13 -5.67 1.70 19.55
C PRO A 13 -7.08 2.27 19.67
N ASP A 14 -7.14 3.58 19.89
CA ASP A 14 -8.37 4.32 19.79
C ASP A 14 -8.86 4.25 18.34
N LEU A 15 -9.90 3.43 18.11
CA LEU A 15 -10.44 3.17 16.78
C LEU A 15 -10.94 4.45 16.11
N SER A 16 -11.36 5.45 16.91
CA SER A 16 -11.81 6.75 16.38
C SER A 16 -10.69 7.55 15.72
N ARG A 17 -9.42 7.21 16.03
CA ARG A 17 -8.22 7.87 15.50
C ARG A 17 -7.58 7.10 14.34
N ILE A 18 -8.02 5.87 14.06
CA ILE A 18 -7.38 5.05 13.03
C ILE A 18 -7.71 5.53 11.62
N THR A 19 -6.70 5.66 10.77
CA THR A 19 -6.88 5.81 9.31
C THR A 19 -6.39 4.54 8.62
N VAL A 20 -7.24 3.90 7.82
CA VAL A 20 -6.84 2.75 7.01
C VAL A 20 -6.53 3.23 5.59
N ILE A 21 -5.38 2.84 5.07
CA ILE A 21 -4.97 3.05 3.67
C ILE A 21 -4.84 1.68 3.03
N PHE A 22 -5.75 1.38 2.11
CA PHE A 22 -5.65 0.19 1.26
C PHE A 22 -4.71 0.52 0.10
N TYR A 23 -3.76 -0.35 -0.18
CA TYR A 23 -2.84 -0.12 -1.28
C TYR A 23 -2.51 -1.41 -2.04
N HIS A 24 -1.98 -1.23 -3.24
CA HIS A 24 -1.55 -2.30 -4.12
C HIS A 24 -0.29 -1.90 -4.89
N LEU A 25 0.60 -2.87 -5.11
CA LEU A 25 1.81 -2.72 -5.89
C LEU A 25 1.74 -3.52 -7.19
N GLY A 26 2.03 -2.87 -8.30
CA GLY A 26 2.47 -3.53 -9.52
C GLY A 26 3.97 -3.76 -9.45
N LEU A 27 4.42 -4.99 -9.72
CA LEU A 27 5.84 -5.36 -9.68
C LEU A 27 6.34 -5.71 -11.09
N ALA A 28 7.48 -5.17 -11.51
CA ALA A 28 8.18 -5.62 -12.70
C ALA A 28 8.75 -7.04 -12.51
N LYS A 29 9.24 -7.67 -13.58
CA LYS A 29 9.74 -9.06 -13.55
C LYS A 29 10.89 -9.28 -12.56
N ASP A 30 11.68 -8.24 -12.32
CA ASP A 30 12.81 -8.24 -11.38
C ASP A 30 12.40 -7.89 -9.94
N GLY A 31 11.11 -7.67 -9.68
CA GLY A 31 10.58 -7.34 -8.37
C GLY A 31 10.65 -5.86 -8.00
N GLN A 32 11.07 -4.97 -8.92
CA GLN A 32 10.94 -3.53 -8.72
C GLN A 32 9.48 -3.10 -8.74
N VAL A 33 9.12 -2.11 -7.93
CA VAL A 33 7.78 -1.53 -7.97
C VAL A 33 7.66 -0.68 -9.23
N GLU A 34 6.74 -1.03 -10.11
CA GLU A 34 6.43 -0.30 -11.35
C GLU A 34 5.13 0.51 -11.26
N GLN A 35 4.28 0.21 -10.28
CA GLN A 35 3.05 0.94 -10.01
C GLN A 35 2.74 0.90 -8.51
N LEU A 36 2.28 2.03 -7.98
CA LEU A 36 1.78 2.13 -6.61
C LEU A 36 0.43 2.85 -6.63
N SER A 37 -0.60 2.16 -6.14
CA SER A 37 -1.95 2.70 -6.02
C SER A 37 -2.45 2.56 -4.59
N ALA A 38 -3.20 3.53 -4.10
CA ALA A 38 -3.81 3.49 -2.79
C ALA A 38 -5.15 4.22 -2.71
N VAL A 39 -5.99 3.79 -1.78
CA VAL A 39 -7.24 4.42 -1.42
C VAL A 39 -7.39 4.44 0.11
N SER A 40 -7.81 5.57 0.66
CA SER A 40 -8.10 5.67 2.09
C SER A 40 -9.48 5.09 2.42
N SER A 41 -9.73 4.75 3.69
CA SER A 41 -11.06 4.43 4.20
C SER A 41 -12.09 5.57 4.08
N HIS A 42 -11.66 6.77 3.67
CA HIS A 42 -12.48 7.96 3.47
C HIS A 42 -12.60 8.36 1.99
N GLY A 43 -12.01 7.58 1.08
CA GLY A 43 -12.16 7.72 -0.37
C GLY A 43 -11.08 8.52 -1.09
N GLU A 44 -10.09 9.11 -0.40
CA GLU A 44 -8.96 9.74 -1.06
C GLU A 44 -8.11 8.72 -1.81
N ARG A 45 -7.63 9.06 -3.00
CA ARG A 45 -6.89 8.17 -3.89
C ARG A 45 -5.48 8.68 -4.18
N PHE A 46 -4.58 7.74 -4.40
CA PHE A 46 -3.22 7.94 -4.89
C PHE A 46 -2.93 6.90 -5.97
N SER A 47 -2.25 7.28 -7.03
CA SER A 47 -1.76 6.36 -8.07
C SER A 47 -0.57 6.98 -8.75
N SER A 48 0.48 6.19 -8.98
CA SER A 48 1.63 6.61 -9.76
C SER A 48 2.28 5.41 -10.46
N VAL A 49 2.88 5.69 -11.62
CA VAL A 49 3.71 4.75 -12.39
C VAL A 49 5.15 5.08 -12.07
N ILE A 50 5.93 4.07 -11.72
CA ILE A 50 7.30 4.22 -11.24
C ILE A 50 8.27 3.73 -12.31
N ARG A 51 9.31 4.53 -12.56
CA ARG A 51 10.39 4.17 -13.47
C ARG A 51 11.24 3.04 -12.88
N THR A 52 11.39 1.96 -13.62
CA THR A 52 12.28 0.83 -13.27
C THR A 52 13.61 0.91 -14.03
N THR A 53 14.65 0.24 -13.54
CA THR A 53 15.99 0.28 -14.18
C THR A 53 16.01 -0.40 -15.55
N VAL A 54 15.23 -1.46 -15.72
CA VAL A 54 14.97 -2.10 -17.01
C VAL A 54 13.46 -2.11 -17.20
N ARG A 55 13.00 -1.69 -18.38
CA ARG A 55 11.59 -1.78 -18.74
C ARG A 55 11.23 -3.25 -18.99
N ALA A 56 10.94 -3.96 -17.91
CA ALA A 56 10.53 -5.37 -17.90
C ALA A 56 9.13 -5.50 -17.27
N ASN A 57 8.22 -4.65 -17.72
CA ASN A 57 6.93 -4.48 -17.08
C ASN A 57 6.13 -5.78 -17.13
N THR A 58 5.46 -6.11 -16.02
CA THR A 58 4.56 -7.28 -15.97
C THR A 58 3.11 -6.88 -16.09
N SER A 59 2.78 -5.64 -15.72
CA SER A 59 1.44 -5.08 -15.91
C SER A 59 1.03 -5.13 -17.39
N PRO A 60 -0.08 -5.82 -17.73
CA PRO A 60 -0.61 -5.84 -19.10
C PRO A 60 -0.91 -4.43 -19.61
N THR A 61 -1.36 -3.53 -18.72
CA THR A 61 -1.66 -2.14 -19.05
C THR A 61 -0.37 -1.37 -19.35
N LEU A 62 0.67 -1.47 -18.52
CA LEU A 62 1.92 -0.74 -18.77
C LEU A 62 2.71 -1.32 -19.94
N GLY A 63 2.57 -2.62 -20.21
CA GLY A 63 3.16 -3.29 -21.37
C GLY A 63 2.55 -2.83 -22.70
N ALA A 64 1.28 -2.42 -22.72
CA ALA A 64 0.61 -1.90 -23.91
C ALA A 64 0.95 -0.44 -24.24
N ILE A 65 1.53 0.31 -23.29
CA ILE A 65 1.86 1.72 -23.48
C ILE A 65 3.15 1.85 -24.32
N PRO A 66 3.22 2.74 -25.33
CA PRO A 66 4.46 3.00 -26.07
C PRO A 66 5.60 3.49 -25.16
N PRO A 67 6.88 3.16 -25.44
CA PRO A 67 8.02 3.60 -24.63
C PRO A 67 8.09 5.10 -24.37
N GLU A 68 7.77 5.92 -25.35
CA GLU A 68 7.79 7.38 -25.27
C GLU A 68 6.75 7.88 -24.27
N VAL A 69 5.55 7.29 -24.29
CA VAL A 69 4.47 7.62 -23.37
C VAL A 69 4.79 7.13 -21.96
N TYR A 70 5.36 5.92 -21.82
CA TYR A 70 5.80 5.41 -20.53
C TYR A 70 6.86 6.32 -19.90
N ASN A 71 7.84 6.79 -20.67
CA ASN A 71 8.90 7.67 -20.15
C ASN A 71 8.37 9.02 -19.64
N VAL A 72 7.26 9.50 -20.20
CA VAL A 72 6.57 10.72 -19.73
C VAL A 72 5.75 10.46 -18.47
N LEU A 73 5.09 9.30 -18.38
CA LEU A 73 4.24 8.95 -17.24
C LEU A 73 5.01 8.44 -16.03
N ALA A 74 6.14 7.76 -16.24
CA ALA A 74 6.91 7.10 -15.21
C ALA A 74 7.76 8.10 -14.42
N GLU A 75 7.41 8.22 -13.14
CA GLU A 75 8.06 9.11 -12.18
C GLU A 75 9.27 8.43 -11.52
N ASP A 76 10.15 9.24 -10.93
CA ASP A 76 11.28 8.76 -10.16
C ASP A 76 10.80 8.03 -8.88
N PRO A 77 11.35 6.83 -8.56
CA PRO A 77 10.94 6.07 -7.39
C PRO A 77 10.98 6.85 -6.08
N LYS A 78 12.00 7.70 -5.88
CA LYS A 78 12.14 8.48 -4.64
C LYS A 78 11.04 9.53 -4.53
N GLU A 79 10.75 10.23 -5.62
CA GLU A 79 9.68 11.23 -5.66
C GLU A 79 8.31 10.62 -5.41
N VAL A 80 8.04 9.44 -5.98
CA VAL A 80 6.79 8.71 -5.77
C VAL A 80 6.65 8.27 -4.32
N MET A 81 7.70 7.68 -3.72
CA MET A 81 7.67 7.25 -2.32
C MET A 81 7.48 8.42 -1.36
N MET A 82 8.16 9.56 -1.59
CA MET A 82 7.95 10.77 -0.80
C MET A 82 6.52 11.32 -0.96
N SER A 83 6.00 11.32 -2.18
CA SER A 83 4.64 11.78 -2.48
C SER A 83 3.58 10.87 -1.86
N PHE A 84 3.83 9.56 -1.82
CA PHE A 84 2.99 8.59 -1.14
C PHE A 84 2.96 8.82 0.38
N CYS A 85 4.13 9.01 1.02
CA CYS A 85 4.19 9.36 2.43
C CYS A 85 3.47 10.68 2.74
N ARG A 86 3.63 11.70 1.88
CA ARG A 86 2.91 12.98 1.99
C ARG A 86 1.39 12.80 1.84
N PHE A 87 0.96 11.98 0.88
CA PHE A 87 -0.45 11.63 0.68
C PHE A 87 -1.06 10.99 1.94
N ILE A 88 -0.39 9.98 2.50
CA ILE A 88 -0.84 9.30 3.71
C ILE A 88 -0.95 10.29 4.88
N ARG A 89 0.11 11.07 5.13
CA ARG A 89 0.16 12.03 6.24
C ARG A 89 -0.93 13.09 6.11
N ARG A 90 -1.11 13.67 4.92
CA ARG A 90 -2.15 14.67 4.66
C ARG A 90 -3.54 14.09 4.88
N THR A 91 -3.78 12.88 4.36
CA THR A 91 -5.07 12.20 4.50
C THR A 91 -5.41 11.94 5.97
N HIS A 92 -4.44 11.46 6.75
CA HIS A 92 -4.63 11.23 8.17
C HIS A 92 -4.91 12.54 8.93
N LEU A 93 -4.06 13.56 8.75
CA LEU A 93 -4.18 14.86 9.41
C LEU A 93 -5.57 15.50 9.18
N MET A 94 -6.05 15.49 7.93
CA MET A 94 -7.31 16.13 7.56
C MET A 94 -8.54 15.38 8.09
N LYS A 95 -8.44 14.07 8.32
CA LYS A 95 -9.58 13.25 8.78
C LYS A 95 -9.62 13.03 10.28
N ARG A 96 -8.50 13.25 10.97
CA ARG A 96 -8.35 12.99 12.40
C ARG A 96 -8.00 14.26 13.18
N GLU A 97 -8.60 15.38 12.78
CA GLU A 97 -8.52 16.66 13.51
C GLU A 97 -7.09 17.11 13.84
N GLY A 98 -6.15 16.87 12.93
CA GLY A 98 -4.75 17.22 13.15
C GLY A 98 -3.90 16.15 13.84
N ASP A 99 -4.39 14.92 13.99
CA ASP A 99 -3.57 13.81 14.51
C ASP A 99 -2.30 13.61 13.66
N MET A 100 -1.16 13.53 14.36
CA MET A 100 0.17 13.36 13.79
C MET A 100 0.79 12.01 14.16
N GLU A 101 0.10 11.17 14.93
CA GLU A 101 0.60 9.86 15.36
C GLU A 101 0.54 8.84 14.21
N MET A 102 1.69 8.56 13.60
CA MET A 102 1.76 7.67 12.44
C MET A 102 1.37 6.22 12.76
N ARG A 103 1.45 5.80 14.03
CA ARG A 103 0.97 4.48 14.48
C ARG A 103 -0.55 4.33 14.36
N ASN A 104 -1.29 5.43 14.26
CA ASN A 104 -2.74 5.39 14.01
C ASN A 104 -3.08 5.13 12.54
N ILE A 105 -2.08 5.05 11.66
CA ILE A 105 -2.28 4.65 10.26
C ILE A 105 -2.04 3.15 10.12
N ILE A 106 -2.99 2.47 9.49
CA ILE A 106 -2.88 1.08 9.06
C ILE A 106 -2.71 1.04 7.54
N LEU A 107 -1.57 0.59 7.06
CA LEU A 107 -1.38 0.23 5.66
C LEU A 107 -1.86 -1.21 5.45
N MET A 108 -2.87 -1.37 4.61
CA MET A 108 -3.52 -2.64 4.36
C MET A 108 -3.27 -3.09 2.92
N ALA A 109 -2.56 -4.21 2.76
CA ALA A 109 -2.35 -4.86 1.47
C ALA A 109 -3.33 -6.04 1.28
N HIS A 110 -3.47 -6.48 0.03
CA HIS A 110 -4.27 -7.66 -0.35
C HIS A 110 -3.53 -8.51 -1.39
N ALA A 111 -2.29 -8.89 -1.07
CA ALA A 111 -1.42 -9.66 -1.97
C ALA A 111 -0.73 -10.86 -1.28
N GLY A 112 -1.14 -11.18 -0.05
CA GLY A 112 -0.67 -12.32 0.71
C GLY A 112 0.64 -12.09 1.49
N TYR A 113 0.74 -12.79 2.62
CA TYR A 113 1.90 -12.98 3.52
C TYR A 113 2.91 -11.81 3.58
N CYS A 114 2.42 -10.57 3.68
CA CYS A 114 3.25 -9.36 3.79
C CYS A 114 4.13 -9.05 2.56
N LYS A 115 3.93 -9.68 1.41
CA LYS A 115 4.77 -9.50 0.22
C LYS A 115 4.84 -8.04 -0.21
N ASP A 116 3.69 -7.39 -0.39
CA ASP A 116 3.63 -5.98 -0.81
C ASP A 116 4.31 -5.05 0.20
N HIS A 117 4.16 -5.32 1.50
CA HIS A 117 4.82 -4.54 2.54
C HIS A 117 6.34 -4.61 2.40
N VAL A 118 6.88 -5.80 2.15
CA VAL A 118 8.34 -5.97 1.96
C VAL A 118 8.84 -5.21 0.73
N HIS A 119 8.14 -5.28 -0.40
CA HIS A 119 8.52 -4.55 -1.60
C HIS A 119 8.43 -3.03 -1.41
N LEU A 120 7.37 -2.53 -0.77
CA LEU A 120 7.19 -1.11 -0.46
C LEU A 120 8.34 -0.59 0.43
N LEU A 121 8.59 -1.27 1.56
CA LEU A 121 9.62 -0.86 2.52
C LEU A 121 11.02 -0.94 1.92
N ARG A 122 11.32 -2.01 1.15
CA ARG A 122 12.61 -2.13 0.44
C ARG A 122 12.80 -0.99 -0.55
N THR A 123 11.76 -0.62 -1.27
CA THR A 123 11.83 0.48 -2.24
C THR A 123 12.07 1.82 -1.53
N MET A 124 11.33 2.10 -0.45
CA MET A 124 11.56 3.30 0.37
C MET A 124 13.01 3.38 0.87
N MET A 125 13.51 2.31 1.49
CA MET A 125 14.88 2.26 2.02
C MET A 125 15.93 2.36 0.91
N GLY A 126 15.70 1.71 -0.24
CA GLY A 126 16.58 1.80 -1.41
C GLY A 126 16.67 3.21 -1.98
N CYS A 127 15.62 4.03 -1.83
CA CYS A 127 15.60 5.45 -2.19
C CYS A 127 16.14 6.38 -1.07
N GLY A 128 16.65 5.83 0.03
CA GLY A 128 17.12 6.59 1.19
C GLY A 128 16.00 7.19 2.05
N ILE A 129 14.78 6.66 1.95
CA ILE A 129 13.62 7.10 2.74
C ILE A 129 13.46 6.13 3.90
N THR A 130 13.47 6.65 5.13
CA THR A 130 13.13 5.85 6.30
C THR A 130 11.61 5.67 6.35
N PRO A 131 11.08 4.43 6.34
CA PRO A 131 9.66 4.21 6.42
C PRO A 131 9.08 4.78 7.72
N PRO A 132 7.96 5.53 7.67
CA PRO A 132 7.26 5.95 8.88
C PRO A 132 6.76 4.74 9.69
N ASP A 133 6.50 4.96 10.98
CA ASP A 133 6.09 3.92 11.93
C ASP A 133 4.60 3.54 11.76
N PHE A 134 4.27 3.03 10.58
CA PHE A 134 2.93 2.56 10.23
C PHE A 134 2.63 1.19 10.82
N ARG A 135 1.36 0.93 11.13
CA ARG A 135 0.89 -0.44 11.35
C ARG A 135 0.65 -1.11 10.00
N LEU A 136 1.13 -2.33 9.84
CA LEU A 136 0.98 -3.10 8.61
C LEU A 136 -0.06 -4.20 8.83
N ALA A 137 -0.99 -4.35 7.89
CA ALA A 137 -2.01 -5.39 7.93
C ALA A 137 -2.15 -6.07 6.56
N ASP A 138 -2.57 -7.34 6.57
CA ASP A 138 -2.83 -8.12 5.37
C ASP A 138 -4.29 -8.58 5.39
N SER A 139 -5.07 -8.02 4.47
CA SER A 139 -6.50 -8.32 4.40
C SER A 139 -6.80 -9.69 3.80
N LEU A 140 -5.89 -10.29 3.02
CA LEU A 140 -6.05 -11.65 2.54
C LEU A 140 -5.93 -12.64 3.70
N LEU A 141 -4.95 -12.44 4.58
CA LEU A 141 -4.80 -13.26 5.78
C LEU A 141 -6.02 -13.16 6.69
N LEU A 142 -6.55 -11.93 6.91
CA LEU A 142 -7.79 -11.73 7.68
C LEU A 142 -8.98 -12.45 7.05
N PHE A 143 -9.10 -12.41 5.72
CA PHE A 143 -10.14 -13.12 5.00
C PHE A 143 -10.03 -14.64 5.18
N MET A 144 -8.83 -15.20 5.01
CA MET A 144 -8.57 -16.63 5.19
C MET A 144 -8.87 -17.08 6.62
N MET A 145 -8.50 -16.29 7.65
CA MET A 145 -8.83 -16.60 9.04
C MET A 145 -10.34 -16.66 9.29
N TYR A 146 -11.12 -15.82 8.61
CA TYR A 146 -12.57 -15.78 8.77
C TYR A 146 -13.31 -16.84 7.93
N LYS A 147 -12.80 -17.16 6.74
CA LYS A 147 -13.45 -18.08 5.78
C LYS A 147 -12.91 -19.51 5.81
N GLY A 148 -11.70 -19.72 6.32
CA GLY A 148 -11.05 -21.03 6.37
C GLY A 148 -10.40 -21.48 5.06
N SER A 149 -10.44 -20.69 3.99
CA SER A 149 -9.79 -20.98 2.70
C SER A 149 -9.36 -19.70 1.98
N ASP A 150 -8.44 -19.86 1.02
CA ASP A 150 -7.98 -18.83 0.07
C ASP A 150 -8.61 -18.98 -1.33
N GLU A 151 -9.51 -19.94 -1.52
CA GLU A 151 -10.19 -20.14 -2.80
C GLU A 151 -11.01 -18.90 -3.19
N ASN A 152 -10.72 -18.36 -4.38
CA ASN A 152 -11.36 -17.15 -4.92
C ASN A 152 -11.23 -15.93 -3.99
N ALA A 153 -10.15 -15.88 -3.20
CA ALA A 153 -9.89 -14.81 -2.25
C ALA A 153 -9.12 -13.63 -2.88
N ASP A 154 -8.71 -13.71 -4.15
CA ASP A 154 -8.13 -12.55 -4.83
C ASP A 154 -9.19 -11.44 -5.04
N VAL A 155 -8.74 -10.18 -5.10
CA VAL A 155 -9.64 -9.03 -5.20
C VAL A 155 -10.59 -9.14 -6.39
N ALA A 156 -10.13 -9.61 -7.55
CA ALA A 156 -10.96 -9.66 -8.76
C ALA A 156 -12.10 -10.67 -8.59
N SER A 157 -11.80 -11.86 -8.05
CA SER A 157 -12.80 -12.87 -7.72
C SER A 157 -13.78 -12.39 -6.64
N LEU A 158 -13.30 -11.72 -5.59
CA LEU A 158 -14.16 -11.15 -4.55
C LEU A 158 -15.09 -10.07 -5.12
N VAL A 159 -14.57 -9.17 -5.96
CA VAL A 159 -15.38 -8.16 -6.64
C VAL A 159 -16.42 -8.83 -7.54
N ALA A 160 -16.05 -9.80 -8.37
CA ALA A 160 -17.00 -10.50 -9.25
C ALA A 160 -18.14 -11.16 -8.44
N LYS A 161 -17.80 -11.82 -7.32
CA LYS A 161 -18.76 -12.47 -6.43
C LYS A 161 -19.73 -11.50 -5.76
N HIS A 162 -19.28 -10.30 -5.42
CA HIS A 162 -20.07 -9.33 -4.67
C HIS A 162 -20.72 -8.24 -5.55
N ALA A 163 -20.20 -8.00 -6.75
CA ALA A 163 -20.79 -7.09 -7.73
C ALA A 163 -22.10 -7.65 -8.29
N ALA A 164 -22.26 -8.97 -8.37
CA ALA A 164 -23.52 -9.62 -8.75
C ALA A 164 -24.64 -9.52 -7.69
N ARG A 165 -24.39 -8.84 -6.56
CA ARG A 165 -25.36 -8.65 -5.47
C ARG A 165 -25.76 -7.18 -5.26
N LEU A 166 -25.27 -6.27 -6.10
CA LEU A 166 -25.68 -4.87 -6.20
C LEU A 166 -26.68 -4.72 -7.35
#